data_AF-A0A8T5AJ94-F1
#
_entry.id   AF-A0A8T5AJ94-F1
#
_cell.length_a   1.000
_cell.length_b   1.000
_cell.length_c   1.000
_cell.angle_alpha   90.00
_cell.angle_beta   90.00
_cell.angle_gamma   90.00
#
_symmetry.space_group_name_H-M   'P 1'
#
loop_
_entity.id
_entity.type
_entity.pdbx_description
1 polymer ?
#
loop_
_entity_poly.entity_id
_entity_poly.type
_entity_poly.pdbx_seq_one_letter_code
_entity_poly.pdbx_strand_id
1 'polypeptide(L)' 'MLEDDMAAEEEAIKLYKQAIKLAIELNDPVTRLLNEEILGDEEDHWDKFRTRLEKAAKVELI' A
#
# COMPACT_ATOMS: atom_id res chain seq x y z
N MET A 1 -3.89 15.52 2.67
CA MET A 1 -3.78 15.33 4.14
C MET A 1 -3.28 13.91 4.38
N LEU A 2 -2.79 13.57 5.57
CA LEU A 2 -2.20 12.24 5.83
C LEU A 2 -3.23 11.11 5.64
N GLU A 3 -4.50 11.39 5.91
CA GLU A 3 -5.63 10.49 5.66
C GLU A 3 -5.90 10.31 4.15
N ASP A 4 -5.74 11.37 3.35
CA ASP A 4 -5.86 11.28 1.88
C ASP A 4 -4.71 10.45 1.31
N ASP A 5 -3.49 10.63 1.84
CA ASP A 5 -2.32 9.84 1.45
C ASP A 5 -2.55 8.35 1.78
N MET A 6 -3.08 8.03 2.97
CA MET A 6 -3.44 6.66 3.33
C MET A 6 -4.51 6.06 2.42
N ALA A 7 -5.55 6.83 2.06
CA ALA A 7 -6.58 6.35 1.15
C ALA A 7 -6.03 6.05 -0.25
N ALA A 8 -5.06 6.85 -0.71
CA ALA A 8 -4.35 6.59 -1.97
C ALA A 8 -3.54 5.30 -1.90
N GLU A 9 -2.82 5.05 -0.80
CA GLU A 9 -2.08 3.78 -0.61
C GLU A 9 -3.02 2.57 -0.59
N GLU A 10 -4.19 2.67 0.07
CA GLU A 10 -5.19 1.58 0.06
C GLU A 10 -5.70 1.25 -1.34
N GLU A 11 -5.93 2.28 -2.16
CA GLU A 11 -6.31 2.11 -3.56
C GLU A 11 -5.19 1.46 -4.37
N ALA A 12 -3.94 1.92 -4.21
CA ALA A 12 -2.77 1.36 -4.87
C ALA A 12 -2.57 -0.12 -4.51
N ILE A 13 -2.60 -0.47 -3.21
CA ILE A 13 -2.51 -1.84 -2.71
C ILE A 13 -3.56 -2.74 -3.35
N LYS A 14 -4.81 -2.26 -3.46
CA LYS A 14 -5.90 -3.01 -4.11
C LYS A 14 -5.61 -3.24 -5.59
N LEU A 15 -5.13 -2.22 -6.31
CA LEU A 15 -4.81 -2.30 -7.73
C LEU A 15 -3.64 -3.25 -7.99
N TYR A 16 -2.56 -3.19 -7.21
CA TYR A 16 -1.42 -4.10 -7.38
C TYR A 16 -1.79 -5.55 -7.08
N LYS A 17 -2.65 -5.82 -6.09
CA LYS A 17 -3.19 -7.17 -5.84
C LYS A 17 -3.99 -7.70 -7.04
N GLN A 18 -4.75 -6.84 -7.72
CA GLN A 18 -5.45 -7.20 -8.96
C GLN A 18 -4.49 -7.44 -10.14
N ALA A 19 -3.46 -6.59 -10.28
CA ALA A 19 -2.44 -6.72 -11.33
C ALA A 19 -1.62 -8.00 -11.18
N ILE A 20 -1.22 -8.36 -9.95
CA ILE A 20 -0.54 -9.63 -9.64
C ILE A 20 -1.40 -10.82 -10.05
N LYS A 21 -2.70 -10.81 -9.71
CA LYS A 21 -3.62 -11.87 -10.10
C LYS A 21 -3.70 -12.01 -11.62
N LEU A 22 -3.80 -10.91 -12.35
CA LEU A 22 -3.82 -10.91 -13.82
C LEU A 22 -2.49 -11.44 -14.40
N ALA A 23 -1.34 -11.03 -13.86
CA ALA A 23 -0.03 -11.51 -14.29
C ALA A 23 0.11 -13.04 -14.11
N ILE A 24 -0.46 -13.59 -13.03
CA ILE A 24 -0.53 -15.04 -12.81
C ILE A 24 -1.42 -15.71 -13.88
N GLU A 25 -2.61 -15.18 -14.15
CA GLU A 25 -3.53 -15.70 -15.17
C GLU A 25 -2.92 -15.71 -16.58
N LEU A 26 -2.05 -14.75 -16.88
CA LEU A 26 -1.37 -14.60 -18.17
C LEU A 26 -0.01 -15.32 -18.25
N ASN A 27 0.41 -16.02 -17.19
CA ASN A 27 1.75 -16.63 -17.13
C ASN A 27 2.90 -15.61 -17.36
N ASP A 28 2.78 -14.40 -16.80
CA ASP A 28 3.78 -13.34 -16.87
C ASP A 28 4.54 -13.20 -15.52
N PRO A 29 5.63 -13.97 -15.31
CA PRO A 29 6.33 -13.98 -14.03
C PRO A 29 7.13 -12.70 -13.77
N VAL A 30 7.52 -11.95 -14.81
CA VAL A 30 8.33 -10.73 -14.65
C VAL A 30 7.44 -9.59 -14.17
N THR A 31 6.27 -9.41 -14.79
CA THR A 31 5.28 -8.42 -14.36
C THR A 31 4.72 -8.77 -12.99
N ARG A 32 4.53 -10.06 -12.67
CA ARG A 32 4.14 -10.48 -11.32
C ARG A 32 5.15 -10.00 -10.27
N LEU A 33 6.43 -10.32 -10.47
CA LEU A 33 7.49 -9.96 -9.51
C LEU A 33 7.59 -8.44 -9.32
N LEU A 34 7.56 -7.67 -10.41
CA LEU A 34 7.57 -6.21 -10.33
C LEU A 34 6.40 -5.65 -9.51
N ASN A 35 5.19 -6.17 -9.74
CA ASN A 35 4.03 -5.72 -8.97
C ASN A 35 4.08 -6.19 -7.50
N GLU A 36 4.70 -7.33 -7.20
CA GLU A 36 4.93 -7.80 -5.82
C GLU A 36 5.89 -6.87 -5.06
N GLU A 37 6.96 -6.41 -5.71
CA GLU A 37 7.91 -5.44 -5.13
C GLU A 37 7.22 -4.11 -4.82
N ILE A 38 6.47 -3.56 -5.80
CA ILE A 38 5.75 -2.30 -5.60
C ILE A 38 4.66 -2.45 -4.53
N LEU A 39 3.93 -3.57 -4.51
CA LEU A 39 2.95 -3.84 -3.46
C LEU A 39 3.58 -3.77 -2.06
N GLY A 40 4.78 -4.32 -1.89
CA GLY A 40 5.51 -4.25 -0.63
C GLY A 40 5.82 -2.81 -0.21
N ASP A 41 6.24 -1.96 -1.15
CA ASP A 41 6.50 -0.55 -0.90
C ASP A 41 5.24 0.20 -0.44
N GLU A 42 4.09 -0.02 -1.08
CA GLU A 42 2.83 0.66 -0.70
C GLU A 42 2.30 0.17 0.66
N GLU A 43 2.44 -1.12 0.97
CA GLU A 43 2.10 -1.65 2.31
C GLU A 43 2.97 -1.01 3.41
N ASP A 44 4.27 -0.81 3.13
CA ASP A 44 5.20 -0.10 4.00
C ASP A 44 4.85 1.39 4.14
N HIS A 45 4.45 2.06 3.05
CA HIS A 45 4.00 3.46 3.08
C HIS A 45 2.76 3.62 3.94
N TRP A 46 1.75 2.76 3.74
CA TRP A 46 0.51 2.78 4.52
C TRP A 46 0.78 2.57 6.01
N ASP A 47 1.65 1.62 6.38
CA ASP A 47 2.00 1.38 7.79
C ASP A 47 2.71 2.57 8.45
N LYS A 48 3.61 3.24 7.71
CA LYS A 48 4.28 4.47 8.16
C LYS A 48 3.27 5.59 8.41
N PHE A 49 2.29 5.77 7.53
CA PHE A 49 1.27 6.81 7.69
C PHE A 49 0.32 6.51 8.86
N ARG A 50 -0.18 5.27 8.97
CA ARG A 50 -0.97 4.82 10.13
C ARG A 50 -0.25 5.09 11.45
N THR A 51 1.04 4.71 11.53
CA THR A 51 1.86 4.92 12.72
C THR A 51 2.01 6.40 13.07
N ARG A 52 2.10 7.30 12.07
CA ARG A 52 2.17 8.75 12.30
C ARG A 52 0.84 9.30 12.82
N LEU A 53 -0.30 8.89 12.28
CA LEU A 53 -1.63 9.28 12.78
C LEU A 53 -1.83 8.83 14.23
N GLU A 54 -1.50 7.59 14.56
CA GLU A 54 -1.60 7.07 15.94
C GLU A 54 -0.74 7.87 16.92
N LYS A 55 0.44 8.32 16.51
CA LYS A 55 1.30 9.17 17.34
C LYS A 55 0.72 10.57 17.49
N ALA A 56 0.21 11.18 16.43
CA ALA A 56 -0.41 12.49 16.46
C ALA A 56 -1.62 12.51 17.41
N ALA A 57 -2.51 11.52 17.30
CA ALA A 57 -3.67 11.37 18.18
C ALA A 57 -3.29 11.20 19.65
N LYS A 58 -2.19 10.51 19.96
CA LYS A 58 -1.69 10.38 21.33
C LYS A 58 -1.15 11.69 21.90
N VAL A 59 -0.55 12.55 21.08
CA VAL A 59 -0.03 13.85 21.52
C VAL A 59 -1.18 14.80 21.86
N GLU A 60 -2.31 14.75 21.15
CA GLU A 60 -3.49 15.58 21.45
C GLU A 60 -4.26 15.16 22.72
N LEU A 61 -4.03 13.95 23.21
CA LEU A 61 -4.69 13.41 24.41
C LEU A 61 -3.94 13.69 25.73
N ILE A 62 -2.78 14.37 25.67
CA ILE A 62 -1.92 14.72 26.82
C ILE A 62 -1.88 16.24 26.98
#